data_AF-A0A8T4T481-F1
#
_entry.id   AF-A0A8T4T481-F1
#
_cell.length_a   1.000
_cell.length_b   1.000
_cell.length_c   1.000
_cell.angle_alpha   90.00
_cell.angle_beta   90.00
_cell.angle_gamma   90.00
#
_symmetry.space_group_name_H-M   'P 1'
#
loop_
_entity.id
_entity.type
_entity.pdbx_description
1 polymer ?
#
loop_
_entity_poly.entity_id
_entity_poly.type
_entity_poly.pdbx_seq_one_letter_code
_entity_poly.pdbx_strand_id
1 'polypeptide(L)'
;MKFRFSKTEIIHLILSAMLITFLVSFNIKSEVSAVIRIALVSTISLIFAVIIQKLVGLKYGLEAEYRIWAFREYTKPPKSFLRAIEDFFYDYTGILIPLAVFLITNAFWPFLAIASFIIKRPLKIRTGRFPFIKEKEVSAVAFFGVLSYLFVGLILNMFAPSGLIETKIPFLLALYSLIPLPNLPGSKIFFGGRITYIFTLAVTLSLFVLIPLLSVSYSLIISIAFALILAGVYFYGMESGIKNPFSLERPSIEIGWKFLFVMILISLIFLFLYFTNVNIITVISLAIVITTLAIVLYYYLIGTKK
;
A
#
# COMPACT_ATOMS: atom_id res chain seq x y z
N MET A 1 16.20 22.20 5.97
CA MET A 1 14.72 22.12 5.78
C MET A 1 14.08 22.10 7.16
N LYS A 2 12.83 22.59 7.30
CA LYS A 2 12.14 22.62 8.60
C LYS A 2 10.99 21.62 8.56
N PHE A 3 10.89 20.77 9.59
CA PHE A 3 9.74 19.91 9.80
C PHE A 3 8.51 20.77 10.10
N ARG A 4 7.59 20.88 9.13
CA ARG A 4 6.36 21.67 9.24
C ARG A 4 5.23 20.99 8.47
N PHE A 5 4.01 21.12 9.00
CA PHE A 5 2.79 20.73 8.31
C PHE A 5 2.23 21.95 7.56
N SER A 6 1.85 21.77 6.30
CA SER A 6 1.15 22.82 5.56
C SER A 6 -0.33 22.86 5.98
N LYS A 7 -1.00 24.00 5.81
CA LYS A 7 -2.45 24.10 6.11
C LYS A 7 -3.25 23.10 5.26
N THR A 8 -2.89 22.96 3.98
CA THR A 8 -3.53 21.99 3.07
C THR A 8 -3.28 20.55 3.48
N GLU A 9 -2.11 20.26 4.01
CA GLU A 9 -1.75 18.93 4.52
C GLU A 9 -2.60 18.53 5.73
N ILE A 10 -2.79 19.46 6.68
CA ILE A 10 -3.64 19.25 7.86
C ILE A 10 -5.09 18.98 7.42
N ILE A 11 -5.61 19.77 6.47
CA ILE A 11 -6.98 19.59 5.94
C ILE A 11 -7.14 18.20 5.32
N HIS A 12 -6.19 17.77 4.48
CA HIS A 12 -6.22 16.44 3.87
C HIS A 12 -6.14 15.33 4.90
N LEU A 13 -5.34 15.49 5.95
CA LEU A 13 -5.20 14.50 7.01
C LEU A 13 -6.52 14.35 7.78
N ILE A 14 -7.16 15.47 8.14
CA ILE A 14 -8.47 15.47 8.82
C ILE A 14 -9.53 14.81 7.94
N LEU A 15 -9.63 15.20 6.67
CA LEU A 15 -10.60 14.63 5.73
C LEU A 15 -10.39 13.12 5.54
N SER A 16 -9.14 12.67 5.45
CA SER A 16 -8.83 11.25 5.29
C SER A 16 -9.17 10.45 6.55
N ALA A 17 -8.87 10.98 7.74
CA ALA A 17 -9.24 10.35 9.01
C ALA A 17 -10.77 10.25 9.15
N MET A 18 -11.51 11.32 8.83
CA MET A 18 -12.97 11.33 8.83
C MET A 18 -13.55 10.31 7.84
N LEU A 19 -13.02 10.26 6.62
CA LEU A 19 -13.49 9.32 5.60
C LEU A 19 -13.23 7.85 6.02
N ILE A 20 -12.03 7.53 6.51
CA ILE A 20 -11.72 6.17 7.02
C ILE A 20 -12.67 5.82 8.16
N THR A 21 -12.90 6.76 9.08
CA THR A 21 -13.80 6.54 10.21
C THR A 21 -15.21 6.21 9.73
N PHE A 22 -15.74 6.99 8.78
CA PHE A 22 -17.05 6.77 8.18
C PHE A 22 -17.16 5.42 7.48
N LEU A 23 -16.17 5.06 6.64
CA LEU A 23 -16.18 3.82 5.88
C LEU A 23 -16.12 2.58 6.79
N VAL A 24 -15.36 2.64 7.89
CA VAL A 24 -15.20 1.48 8.79
C VAL A 24 -16.33 1.41 9.83
N SER A 25 -16.85 2.54 10.29
CA SER A 25 -17.87 2.57 11.34
C SER A 25 -19.24 2.07 10.90
N PHE A 26 -19.56 2.14 9.60
CA PHE A 26 -20.90 1.84 9.10
C PHE A 26 -21.36 0.39 9.34
N ASN A 27 -20.44 -0.57 9.28
CA ASN A 27 -20.75 -1.99 9.50
C ASN A 27 -20.76 -2.39 10.97
N ILE A 28 -20.37 -1.48 11.85
CA ILE A 28 -20.32 -1.74 13.28
C ILE A 28 -21.66 -1.26 13.84
N LYS A 29 -22.28 -2.09 14.69
CA LYS A 29 -23.45 -1.67 15.48
C LYS A 29 -23.15 -0.28 16.04
N SER A 30 -24.08 0.65 15.93
CA SER A 30 -23.92 2.10 16.13
C SER A 30 -23.55 2.52 17.56
N GLU A 31 -22.48 1.93 18.10
CA GLU A 31 -21.89 2.18 19.38
C GLU A 31 -20.94 3.36 19.26
N VAL A 32 -21.29 4.47 19.89
CA VAL A 32 -20.49 5.71 19.89
C VAL A 32 -19.04 5.44 20.32
N SER A 33 -18.83 4.52 21.27
CA SER A 33 -17.49 4.15 21.74
C SER A 33 -16.62 3.53 20.64
N ALA A 34 -17.20 2.70 19.77
CA ALA A 34 -16.48 2.09 18.65
C ALA A 34 -16.09 3.14 17.60
N VAL A 35 -17.00 4.05 17.26
CA VAL A 35 -16.72 5.16 16.33
C VAL A 35 -15.55 6.02 16.81
N ILE A 36 -15.52 6.36 18.11
CA ILE A 36 -14.43 7.14 18.71
C ILE A 36 -13.09 6.39 18.64
N ARG A 37 -13.08 5.08 18.93
CA ARG A 37 -11.85 4.26 18.84
C ARG A 37 -11.34 4.18 17.41
N ILE A 38 -12.21 3.98 16.43
CA ILE A 38 -11.85 3.96 15.00
C ILE A 38 -11.29 5.32 14.56
N ALA A 39 -11.93 6.41 14.97
CA ALA A 39 -11.47 7.76 14.68
C ALA A 39 -10.06 8.00 15.24
N LEU A 40 -9.83 7.59 16.49
CA LEU A 40 -8.54 7.72 17.14
C LEU A 40 -7.47 6.86 16.45
N VAL A 41 -7.75 5.59 16.20
CA VAL A 41 -6.79 4.66 15.57
C VAL A 41 -6.43 5.10 14.15
N SER A 42 -7.42 5.48 13.34
CA SER A 42 -7.17 5.98 11.98
C SER A 42 -6.35 7.27 11.99
N THR A 43 -6.66 8.21 12.88
CA THR A 43 -5.93 9.47 13.04
C THR A 43 -4.47 9.23 13.46
N ILE A 44 -4.24 8.40 14.48
CA ILE A 44 -2.88 8.06 14.93
C ILE A 44 -2.08 7.40 13.81
N SER A 45 -2.70 6.44 13.10
CA SER A 45 -2.05 5.72 12.01
C SER A 45 -1.58 6.67 10.90
N LEU A 46 -2.47 7.58 10.47
CA LEU A 46 -2.14 8.57 9.45
C LEU A 46 -1.06 9.56 9.93
N ILE A 47 -1.21 10.14 11.13
CA ILE A 47 -0.24 11.10 11.67
C ILE A 47 1.14 10.46 11.78
N PHE A 48 1.22 9.25 12.34
CA PHE A 48 2.48 8.55 12.52
C PHE A 48 3.16 8.29 11.16
N ALA A 49 2.40 7.85 10.16
CA ALA A 49 2.93 7.65 8.82
C ALA A 49 3.45 8.93 8.16
N VAL A 50 2.73 10.04 8.29
CA VAL A 50 3.17 11.33 7.74
C VAL A 50 4.43 11.83 8.45
N ILE A 51 4.53 11.66 9.78
CA ILE A 51 5.74 12.02 10.53
C ILE A 51 6.94 11.23 10.00
N ILE A 52 6.81 9.90 9.90
CA ILE A 52 7.89 9.03 9.41
C ILE A 52 8.29 9.38 7.98
N GLN A 53 7.32 9.59 7.08
CA GLN A 53 7.59 10.00 5.69
C GLN A 53 8.34 11.33 5.63
N LYS A 54 7.95 12.32 6.43
CA LYS A 54 8.65 13.61 6.53
C LYS A 54 10.07 13.45 7.07
N LEU A 55 10.28 12.66 8.12
CA LEU A 55 11.60 12.43 8.70
C LEU A 55 12.54 11.76 7.69
N VAL A 56 12.05 10.73 6.99
CA VAL A 56 12.83 10.04 5.94
C VAL A 56 13.06 10.97 4.75
N GLY A 57 12.06 11.76 4.35
CA GLY A 57 12.23 12.78 3.30
C GLY A 57 13.32 13.78 3.64
N LEU A 58 13.33 14.32 4.86
CA LEU A 58 14.34 15.26 5.34
C LEU A 58 15.75 14.69 5.29
N LYS A 59 15.91 13.39 5.59
CA LYS A 59 17.20 12.68 5.45
C LYS A 59 17.75 12.72 4.03
N TYR A 60 16.88 12.67 3.01
CA TYR A 60 17.26 12.76 1.60
C TYR A 60 17.23 14.20 1.04
N GLY A 61 17.00 15.22 1.88
CA GLY A 61 16.84 16.59 1.40
C GLY A 61 15.58 16.77 0.53
N LEU A 62 14.51 16.09 0.90
CA LEU A 62 13.20 16.11 0.25
C LEU A 62 12.13 16.58 1.25
N GLU A 63 11.14 17.33 0.77
CA GLU A 63 9.97 17.72 1.56
C GLU A 63 8.80 16.82 1.17
N ALA A 64 8.45 15.87 2.04
CA ALA A 64 7.25 15.07 1.89
C ALA A 64 6.03 15.85 2.41
N GLU A 65 4.98 15.93 1.60
CA GLU A 65 3.71 16.56 1.95
C GLU A 65 2.57 15.56 1.74
N TYR A 66 1.81 15.30 2.80
CA TYR A 66 0.64 14.43 2.74
C TYR A 66 -0.47 15.03 1.88
N ARG A 67 -1.11 14.17 1.08
CA ARG A 67 -2.19 14.52 0.16
C ARG A 67 -3.21 13.39 0.14
N ILE A 68 -4.47 13.73 -0.13
CA ILE A 68 -5.44 12.71 -0.53
C ILE A 68 -5.00 12.15 -1.88
N TRP A 69 -5.20 10.85 -2.10
CA TRP A 69 -4.88 10.21 -3.35
C TRP A 69 -5.63 10.86 -4.52
N ALA A 70 -4.91 11.14 -5.60
CA ALA A 70 -5.39 11.74 -6.84
C ALA A 70 -4.67 11.04 -8.00
N PHE A 71 -5.37 10.70 -9.08
CA PHE A 71 -4.72 10.08 -10.26
C PHE A 71 -3.85 11.08 -11.03
N ARG A 72 -4.15 12.37 -10.94
CA ARG A 72 -3.46 13.40 -11.71
C ARG A 72 -2.37 14.07 -10.88
N GLU A 73 -1.17 14.16 -11.46
CA GLU A 73 -0.15 15.08 -10.96
C GLU A 73 -0.42 16.46 -11.59
N TYR A 74 -0.97 17.38 -10.79
CA TYR A 74 -1.31 18.78 -11.11
C TYR A 74 -0.90 19.27 -12.51
N THR A 75 -1.81 19.19 -13.49
CA THR A 75 -1.64 19.90 -14.77
C THR A 75 -2.36 21.24 -14.76
N LYS A 76 -2.01 22.08 -15.74
CA LYS A 76 -2.54 23.44 -15.94
C LYS A 76 -4.08 23.48 -15.86
N PRO A 77 -4.67 24.60 -15.40
CA PRO A 77 -6.11 24.73 -15.26
C PRO A 77 -6.84 24.45 -16.58
N PRO A 78 -8.00 23.77 -16.52
CA PRO A 78 -8.73 23.38 -17.71
C PRO A 78 -9.28 24.60 -18.45
N LYS A 79 -9.21 24.58 -19.78
CA LYS A 79 -9.76 25.64 -20.65
C LYS A 79 -11.27 25.49 -20.94
N SER A 80 -11.89 24.38 -20.54
CA SER A 80 -13.29 24.04 -20.89
C SER A 80 -14.02 23.40 -19.70
N PHE A 81 -15.32 23.66 -19.55
CA PHE A 81 -16.16 23.14 -18.46
C PHE A 81 -16.16 21.62 -18.34
N LEU A 82 -16.24 20.87 -19.45
CA LEU A 82 -16.17 19.40 -19.42
C LEU A 82 -14.85 18.89 -18.84
N ARG A 83 -13.73 19.54 -19.18
CA ARG A 83 -12.42 19.25 -18.58
C ARG A 83 -12.38 19.64 -17.11
N ALA A 84 -13.14 20.66 -16.66
CA ALA A 84 -13.20 20.99 -15.24
C ALA A 84 -13.89 19.90 -14.41
N ILE A 85 -14.94 19.27 -14.95
CA ILE A 85 -15.57 18.11 -14.30
C ILE A 85 -14.60 16.93 -14.25
N GLU A 86 -13.96 16.62 -15.38
CA GLU A 86 -12.96 15.56 -15.45
C GLU A 86 -11.80 15.79 -14.46
N ASP A 87 -11.28 17.02 -14.41
CA ASP A 87 -10.23 17.44 -13.49
C ASP A 87 -10.66 17.29 -12.02
N PHE A 88 -11.90 17.64 -11.69
CA PHE A 88 -12.45 17.41 -10.35
C PHE A 88 -12.46 15.92 -10.00
N PHE A 89 -12.92 15.04 -10.89
CA PHE A 89 -12.89 13.61 -10.63
C PHE A 89 -11.47 13.10 -10.37
N TYR A 90 -10.48 13.59 -11.12
CA TYR A 90 -9.09 13.17 -10.99
C TYR A 90 -8.38 13.70 -9.74
N ASP A 91 -8.74 14.90 -9.27
CA ASP A 91 -8.16 15.51 -8.07
C ASP A 91 -8.72 14.91 -6.77
N TYR A 92 -9.93 14.34 -6.81
CA TYR A 92 -10.63 13.78 -5.65
C TYR A 92 -10.83 12.26 -5.71
N THR A 93 -10.00 11.54 -6.48
CA THR A 93 -10.14 10.08 -6.66
C THR A 93 -10.07 9.31 -5.34
N GLY A 94 -9.21 9.76 -4.42
CA GLY A 94 -9.04 9.20 -3.08
C GLY A 94 -10.22 9.42 -2.14
N ILE A 95 -11.24 10.19 -2.54
CA ILE A 95 -12.52 10.27 -1.84
C ILE A 95 -13.57 9.50 -2.62
N LEU A 96 -13.68 9.79 -3.92
CA LEU A 96 -14.75 9.28 -4.78
C LEU A 96 -14.69 7.77 -4.96
N ILE A 97 -13.50 7.19 -5.17
CA ILE A 97 -13.34 5.75 -5.42
C ILE A 97 -13.64 4.94 -4.15
N PRO A 98 -13.04 5.23 -2.98
CA PRO A 98 -13.44 4.59 -1.72
C PRO A 98 -14.94 4.62 -1.45
N LEU A 99 -15.58 5.77 -1.65
CA LEU A 99 -17.01 5.93 -1.42
C LEU A 99 -17.85 5.16 -2.43
N ALA A 100 -17.47 5.18 -3.72
CA ALA A 100 -18.16 4.42 -4.75
C ALA A 100 -18.06 2.90 -4.52
N VAL A 101 -16.86 2.38 -4.21
CA VAL A 101 -16.65 0.96 -3.88
C VAL A 101 -17.48 0.57 -2.66
N PHE A 102 -17.48 1.43 -1.64
CA PHE A 102 -18.26 1.22 -0.43
C PHE A 102 -19.78 1.15 -0.72
N LEU A 103 -20.33 2.06 -1.53
CA LEU A 103 -21.74 2.05 -1.90
C LEU A 103 -22.11 0.83 -2.76
N ILE A 104 -21.29 0.51 -3.76
CA ILE A 104 -21.52 -0.65 -4.66
C ILE A 104 -21.50 -1.97 -3.88
N THR A 105 -20.65 -2.07 -2.86
CA THR A 105 -20.54 -3.26 -2.02
C THR A 105 -21.52 -3.28 -0.85
N ASN A 106 -22.51 -2.37 -0.81
CA ASN A 106 -23.45 -2.23 0.31
C ASN A 106 -22.73 -2.13 1.67
N ALA A 107 -21.72 -1.27 1.72
CA ALA A 107 -20.83 -1.05 2.85
C ALA A 107 -19.89 -2.21 3.24
N PHE A 108 -20.02 -3.39 2.63
CA PHE A 108 -19.28 -4.59 3.04
C PHE A 108 -17.75 -4.43 2.96
N TRP A 109 -17.25 -3.71 1.96
CA TRP A 109 -15.82 -3.59 1.68
C TRP A 109 -15.35 -2.14 1.84
N PRO A 110 -14.70 -1.78 2.98
CA PRO A 110 -14.08 -0.47 3.14
C PRO A 110 -12.76 -0.41 2.37
N PHE A 111 -12.76 0.26 1.21
CA PHE A 111 -11.57 0.48 0.39
C PHE A 111 -10.76 1.67 0.94
N LEU A 112 -9.66 1.42 1.67
CA LEU A 112 -8.94 2.46 2.41
C LEU A 112 -7.73 3.08 1.66
N ALA A 113 -7.69 2.99 0.31
CA ALA A 113 -6.64 3.62 -0.49
C ALA A 113 -6.86 5.14 -0.63
N ILE A 114 -6.78 5.86 0.48
CA ILE A 114 -7.10 7.30 0.56
C ILE A 114 -5.83 8.14 0.65
N ALA A 115 -4.80 7.61 1.32
CA ALA A 115 -3.58 8.33 1.64
C ALA A 115 -2.56 8.30 0.48
N SER A 116 -2.08 9.48 0.10
CA SER A 116 -0.92 9.66 -0.78
C SER A 116 0.01 10.74 -0.19
N PHE A 117 1.11 10.98 -0.86
CA PHE A 117 2.01 12.08 -0.53
C PHE A 117 2.64 12.61 -1.81
N ILE A 118 3.13 13.84 -1.78
CA ILE A 118 3.92 14.43 -2.86
C ILE A 118 5.29 14.75 -2.30
N ILE A 119 6.31 14.54 -3.11
CA ILE A 119 7.67 14.96 -2.78
C ILE A 119 7.95 16.26 -3.49
N LYS A 120 8.33 17.28 -2.70
CA LYS A 120 8.83 18.55 -3.19
C LYS A 120 10.32 18.65 -2.89
N ARG A 121 11.08 19.24 -3.80
CA ARG A 121 12.46 19.65 -3.52
C ARG A 121 12.46 21.15 -3.30
N PRO A 122 12.96 21.67 -2.17
CA PRO A 122 13.04 23.11 -1.98
C PRO A 122 14.06 23.69 -2.95
N LEU A 123 13.68 24.75 -3.64
CA LEU A 123 14.46 25.45 -4.66
C LEU A 123 15.77 26.08 -4.15
N LYS A 124 16.08 25.95 -2.86
CA LYS A 124 17.10 26.74 -2.18
C LYS A 124 18.55 26.24 -2.38
N ILE A 125 18.75 25.12 -3.07
CA ILE A 125 20.09 24.60 -3.35
C ILE A 125 20.50 25.08 -4.76
N ARG A 126 21.21 26.21 -4.83
CA ARG A 126 21.92 26.68 -6.04
C ARG A 126 23.14 25.79 -6.29
N THR A 127 22.93 24.53 -6.61
CA THR A 127 23.93 23.71 -7.30
C THR A 127 23.64 23.85 -8.78
N GLY A 128 24.57 24.32 -9.60
CA GLY A 128 24.39 24.58 -11.05
C GLY A 128 24.01 23.38 -11.93
N ARG A 129 23.54 22.28 -11.34
CA ARG A 129 22.89 21.15 -11.98
C ARG A 129 21.55 20.96 -11.30
N PHE A 130 20.45 20.94 -12.06
CA PHE A 130 19.15 20.52 -11.54
C PHE A 130 19.30 19.09 -11.03
N PRO A 131 19.32 18.85 -9.71
CA PRO A 131 19.42 17.49 -9.24
C PRO A 131 18.04 16.87 -9.52
N PHE A 132 18.02 15.76 -10.25
CA PHE A 132 16.82 14.94 -10.40
C PHE A 132 16.48 14.29 -9.05
N ILE A 133 15.20 14.17 -8.71
CA ILE A 133 14.77 13.39 -7.55
C ILE A 133 14.94 11.92 -7.94
N LYS A 134 15.76 11.17 -7.19
CA LYS A 134 15.98 9.76 -7.52
C LYS A 134 14.77 8.96 -7.09
N GLU A 135 14.24 8.11 -7.97
CA GLU A 135 13.10 7.22 -7.65
C GLU A 135 13.37 6.34 -6.43
N LYS A 136 14.62 5.92 -6.20
CA LYS A 136 15.04 5.19 -5.00
C LYS A 136 14.78 5.98 -3.71
N GLU A 137 15.00 7.29 -3.72
CA GLU A 137 14.73 8.16 -2.55
C GLU A 137 13.22 8.28 -2.31
N VAL A 138 12.44 8.44 -3.39
CA VAL A 138 10.97 8.47 -3.35
C VAL A 138 10.39 7.16 -2.80
N SER A 139 10.91 6.03 -3.29
CA SER A 139 10.55 4.69 -2.84
C SER A 139 10.91 4.47 -1.38
N ALA A 140 12.05 4.97 -0.90
CA ALA A 140 12.41 4.84 0.50
C ALA A 140 11.39 5.58 1.40
N VAL A 141 11.00 6.80 1.02
CA VAL A 141 9.95 7.55 1.75
C VAL A 141 8.63 6.77 1.76
N ALA A 142 8.20 6.24 0.61
CA ALA A 142 6.98 5.44 0.52
C ALA A 142 7.05 4.17 1.39
N PHE A 143 8.15 3.44 1.31
CA PHE A 143 8.41 2.20 2.05
C PHE A 143 8.30 2.41 3.56
N PHE A 144 8.98 3.41 4.10
CA PHE A 144 8.91 3.72 5.53
C PHE A 144 7.52 4.22 5.95
N GLY A 145 6.77 4.88 5.05
CA GLY A 145 5.37 5.18 5.29
C GLY A 145 4.51 3.93 5.44
N VAL A 146 4.65 2.93 4.56
CA VAL A 146 3.92 1.66 4.69
C VAL A 146 4.33 0.90 5.95
N LEU A 147 5.64 0.83 6.25
CA LEU A 147 6.14 0.19 7.47
C LEU A 147 5.58 0.82 8.74
N SER A 148 5.38 2.14 8.75
CA SER A 148 4.83 2.83 9.92
C SER A 148 3.39 2.40 10.25
N TYR A 149 2.56 2.11 9.23
CA TYR A 149 1.23 1.54 9.43
C TYR A 149 1.31 0.14 10.05
N LEU A 150 2.22 -0.71 9.57
CA LEU A 150 2.46 -2.03 10.17
C LEU A 150 2.92 -1.90 11.62
N PHE A 151 3.84 -0.98 11.91
CA PHE A 151 4.35 -0.74 13.25
C PHE A 151 3.23 -0.32 14.22
N VAL A 152 2.37 0.62 13.82
CA VAL A 152 1.20 1.03 14.63
C VAL A 152 0.25 -0.15 14.83
N GLY A 153 -0.02 -0.94 13.79
CA GLY A 153 -0.87 -2.14 13.89
C GLY A 153 -0.31 -3.18 14.87
N LEU A 154 1.00 -3.43 14.83
CA LEU A 154 1.67 -4.35 15.75
C LEU A 154 1.58 -3.87 17.20
N ILE A 155 1.84 -2.58 17.45
CA ILE A 155 1.69 -1.98 18.77
C ILE A 155 0.25 -2.13 19.28
N LEU A 156 -0.73 -1.75 18.48
CA LEU A 156 -2.15 -1.83 18.88
C LEU A 156 -2.57 -3.26 19.20
N ASN A 157 -2.10 -4.24 18.43
CA ASN A 157 -2.39 -5.64 18.68
C ASN A 157 -1.71 -6.19 19.96
N MET A 158 -0.58 -5.61 20.39
CA MET A 158 0.03 -5.96 21.68
C MET A 158 -0.80 -5.46 22.87
N PHE A 159 -1.43 -4.30 22.75
CA PHE A 159 -2.22 -3.68 23.83
C PHE A 159 -3.69 -4.12 23.85
N ALA A 160 -4.25 -4.45 22.68
CA ALA A 160 -5.63 -4.92 22.54
C ALA A 160 -5.64 -6.24 21.74
N PRO A 161 -5.05 -7.33 22.28
CA PRO A 161 -5.03 -8.60 21.59
C PRO A 161 -6.46 -9.13 21.42
N SER A 162 -6.75 -9.60 20.21
CA SER A 162 -7.94 -10.35 19.78
C SER A 162 -9.22 -9.54 19.45
N GLY A 163 -9.69 -9.73 18.21
CA GLY A 163 -11.09 -9.52 17.78
C GLY A 163 -11.48 -8.12 17.34
N LEU A 164 -10.94 -7.07 17.95
CA LEU A 164 -11.33 -5.68 17.66
C LEU A 164 -10.99 -5.28 16.22
N ILE A 165 -12.00 -4.83 15.49
CA ILE A 165 -11.88 -4.42 14.08
C ILE A 165 -10.91 -3.23 13.93
N GLU A 166 -10.80 -2.42 14.97
CA GLU A 166 -9.95 -1.24 15.06
C GLU A 166 -8.47 -1.60 14.92
N THR A 167 -8.03 -2.73 15.48
CA THR A 167 -6.63 -3.18 15.41
C THR A 167 -6.20 -3.56 13.99
N LYS A 168 -7.16 -3.83 13.10
CA LYS A 168 -6.92 -4.21 11.70
C LYS A 168 -6.82 -3.02 10.76
N ILE A 169 -7.29 -1.84 11.17
CA ILE A 169 -7.27 -0.62 10.34
C ILE A 169 -5.86 -0.27 9.85
N PRO A 170 -4.80 -0.27 10.69
CA PRO A 170 -3.45 0.05 10.20
C PRO A 170 -2.93 -0.98 9.18
N PHE A 171 -3.23 -2.26 9.37
CA PHE A 171 -2.84 -3.30 8.41
C PHE A 171 -3.59 -3.16 7.08
N LEU A 172 -4.89 -2.83 7.11
CA LEU A 172 -5.64 -2.50 5.91
C LEU A 172 -5.06 -1.27 5.20
N LEU A 173 -4.72 -0.21 5.93
CA LEU A 173 -4.07 0.98 5.37
C LEU A 173 -2.74 0.63 4.71
N ALA A 174 -1.91 -0.22 5.32
CA ALA A 174 -0.67 -0.70 4.74
C ALA A 174 -0.91 -1.47 3.44
N LEU A 175 -1.88 -2.39 3.45
CA LEU A 175 -2.22 -3.22 2.30
C LEU A 175 -2.73 -2.39 1.12
N TYR A 176 -3.71 -1.51 1.35
CA TYR A 176 -4.25 -0.63 0.31
C TYR A 176 -3.21 0.37 -0.20
N SER A 177 -2.29 0.81 0.65
CA SER A 177 -1.18 1.68 0.24
C SER A 177 -0.21 0.98 -0.70
N LEU A 178 -0.14 -0.36 -0.73
CA LEU A 178 0.75 -1.15 -1.59
C LEU A 178 0.15 -1.50 -2.94
N ILE A 179 -1.11 -1.15 -3.22
CA ILE A 179 -1.68 -1.34 -4.55
C ILE A 179 -0.90 -0.46 -5.53
N PRO A 180 -0.38 -0.99 -6.65
CA PRO A 180 0.48 -0.26 -7.57
C PRO A 180 -0.35 0.65 -8.50
N LEU A 181 -1.23 1.47 -7.94
CA LEU A 181 -1.95 2.51 -8.68
C LEU A 181 -1.11 3.79 -8.77
N PRO A 182 -1.28 4.59 -9.84
CA PRO A 182 -0.63 5.89 -9.96
C PRO A 182 -0.80 6.74 -8.69
N ASN A 183 0.29 7.40 -8.29
CA ASN A 183 0.40 8.27 -7.11
C ASN A 183 0.17 7.62 -5.74
N LEU A 184 -0.20 6.34 -5.64
CA LEU A 184 -0.17 5.63 -4.35
C LEU A 184 1.26 5.30 -3.91
N PRO A 185 1.52 5.08 -2.61
CA PRO A 185 2.82 4.64 -2.12
C PRO A 185 3.34 3.37 -2.82
N GLY A 186 2.45 2.43 -3.14
CA GLY A 186 2.79 1.14 -3.75
C GLY A 186 3.46 1.29 -5.11
N SER A 187 2.96 2.15 -5.99
CA SER A 187 3.60 2.41 -7.29
C SER A 187 4.98 3.05 -7.12
N LYS A 188 5.14 3.96 -6.15
CA LYS A 188 6.44 4.58 -5.84
C LYS A 188 7.47 3.56 -5.34
N ILE A 189 7.06 2.62 -4.49
CA ILE A 189 7.93 1.53 -4.04
C ILE A 189 8.29 0.62 -5.22
N PHE A 190 7.30 0.26 -6.04
CA PHE A 190 7.49 -0.57 -7.21
C PHE A 190 8.51 0.02 -8.20
N PHE A 191 8.37 1.31 -8.53
CA PHE A 191 9.28 1.99 -9.46
C PHE A 191 10.67 2.23 -8.88
N GLY A 192 10.81 2.52 -7.58
CA GLY A 192 12.15 2.66 -7.00
C GLY A 192 12.85 1.34 -6.69
N GLY A 193 12.14 0.21 -6.62
CA GLY A 193 12.73 -1.12 -6.49
C GLY A 193 11.71 -2.25 -6.40
N ARG A 194 11.65 -3.11 -7.43
CA ARG A 194 10.74 -4.26 -7.52
C ARG A 194 10.93 -5.27 -6.38
N ILE A 195 12.17 -5.56 -6.01
CA ILE A 195 12.50 -6.47 -4.89
C ILE A 195 11.96 -5.90 -3.56
N THR A 196 12.17 -4.61 -3.31
CA THR A 196 11.66 -3.92 -2.11
C THR A 196 10.13 -3.96 -2.06
N TYR A 197 9.48 -3.75 -3.21
CA TYR A 197 8.03 -3.85 -3.33
C TYR A 197 7.53 -5.24 -2.95
N ILE A 198 8.09 -6.29 -3.54
CA ILE A 198 7.69 -7.69 -3.27
C ILE A 198 7.93 -8.06 -1.82
N PHE A 199 9.07 -7.67 -1.25
CA PHE A 199 9.35 -7.88 0.15
C PHE A 199 8.28 -7.22 1.04
N THR A 200 7.95 -5.95 0.78
CA THR A 200 6.99 -5.20 1.60
C THR A 200 5.57 -5.73 1.47
N LEU A 201 5.18 -6.11 0.24
CA LEU A 201 3.90 -6.75 -0.05
C LEU A 201 3.79 -8.10 0.66
N ALA A 202 4.81 -8.95 0.55
CA ALA A 202 4.83 -10.26 1.20
C ALA A 202 4.77 -10.14 2.73
N VAL A 203 5.55 -9.24 3.34
CA VAL A 203 5.47 -8.98 4.80
C VAL A 203 4.07 -8.50 5.19
N THR A 204 3.50 -7.54 4.45
CA THR A 204 2.19 -6.96 4.77
C THR A 204 1.06 -7.99 4.68
N LEU A 205 1.03 -8.77 3.59
CA LEU A 205 0.04 -9.84 3.40
C LEU A 205 0.17 -10.93 4.46
N SER A 206 1.38 -11.42 4.70
CA SER A 206 1.60 -12.48 5.68
C SER A 206 1.28 -12.00 7.10
N LEU A 207 1.67 -10.78 7.50
CA LEU A 207 1.25 -10.21 8.78
C LEU A 207 -0.26 -10.10 8.91
N PHE A 208 -0.95 -9.60 7.87
CA PHE A 208 -2.41 -9.46 7.87
C PHE A 208 -3.12 -10.81 8.11
N VAL A 209 -2.59 -11.90 7.53
CA VAL A 209 -3.16 -13.25 7.67
C VAL A 209 -2.74 -13.93 8.97
N LEU A 210 -1.50 -13.77 9.43
CA LEU A 210 -0.95 -14.50 10.58
C LEU A 210 -1.35 -13.89 11.92
N ILE A 211 -1.55 -12.57 11.98
CA ILE A 211 -1.87 -11.86 13.23
C ILE A 211 -3.11 -12.40 13.94
N PRO A 212 -4.21 -12.73 13.25
CA PRO A 212 -5.37 -13.35 13.90
C PRO A 212 -5.12 -14.78 14.41
N LEU A 213 -4.05 -15.44 13.96
CA LEU A 213 -3.80 -16.88 14.17
C LEU A 213 -2.70 -17.16 15.19
N LEU A 214 -1.68 -16.30 15.25
CA LEU A 214 -0.46 -16.50 16.02
C LEU A 214 -0.18 -15.27 16.91
N SER A 215 0.71 -15.44 17.89
CA SER A 215 1.20 -14.29 18.65
C SER A 215 1.91 -13.29 17.73
N VAL A 216 1.95 -12.02 18.14
CA VAL A 216 2.58 -10.93 17.37
C VAL A 216 4.04 -11.27 17.03
N SER A 217 4.79 -11.82 18.00
CA SER A 217 6.20 -12.19 17.83
C SER A 217 6.38 -13.28 16.77
N TYR A 218 5.58 -14.36 16.83
CA TYR A 218 5.67 -15.45 15.84
C TYR A 218 5.22 -14.99 14.45
N SER A 219 4.14 -14.20 14.37
CA SER A 219 3.65 -13.62 13.12
C SER A 219 4.72 -12.78 12.43
N LEU A 220 5.47 -11.97 13.19
CA LEU A 220 6.54 -11.13 12.68
C LEU A 220 7.74 -11.96 12.17
N ILE A 221 8.17 -12.97 12.92
CA ILE A 221 9.30 -13.82 12.51
C ILE A 221 8.95 -14.58 11.21
N ILE A 222 7.78 -15.21 11.17
CA ILE A 222 7.34 -16.02 10.01
C ILE A 222 7.11 -15.13 8.79
N SER A 223 6.48 -13.95 8.95
CA SER A 223 6.24 -13.02 7.83
C SER A 223 7.52 -12.50 7.20
N ILE A 224 8.54 -12.16 8.01
CA ILE A 224 9.84 -11.71 7.50
C ILE A 224 10.55 -12.85 6.77
N ALA A 225 10.59 -14.05 7.37
CA ALA A 225 11.22 -15.22 6.74
C ALA A 225 10.56 -15.55 5.39
N PHE A 226 9.22 -15.57 5.35
CA PHE A 226 8.45 -15.79 4.13
C PHE A 226 8.73 -14.72 3.07
N ALA A 227 8.76 -13.44 3.46
CA ALA A 227 9.03 -12.34 2.54
C ALA A 227 10.47 -12.37 1.98
N LEU A 228 11.46 -12.76 2.79
CA LEU A 228 12.84 -12.94 2.31
C LEU A 228 12.94 -14.09 1.30
N ILE A 229 12.26 -15.21 1.55
CA ILE A 229 12.22 -16.34 0.61
C ILE A 229 11.58 -15.90 -0.71
N LEU A 230 10.41 -15.23 -0.67
CA LEU A 230 9.74 -14.75 -1.88
C LEU A 230 10.58 -13.71 -2.63
N ALA A 231 11.19 -12.76 -1.93
CA ALA A 231 12.07 -11.77 -2.54
C ALA A 231 13.31 -12.43 -3.17
N GLY A 232 13.88 -13.45 -2.53
CA GLY A 232 15.01 -14.23 -3.04
C GLY A 232 14.66 -15.06 -4.27
N VAL A 233 13.51 -15.74 -4.25
CA VAL A 233 12.98 -16.48 -5.41
C VAL A 233 12.72 -15.54 -6.57
N TYR A 234 12.10 -14.38 -6.32
CA TYR A 234 11.88 -13.36 -7.33
C TYR A 234 13.20 -12.83 -7.89
N PHE A 235 14.16 -12.49 -7.02
CA PHE A 235 15.48 -12.02 -7.44
C PHE A 235 16.17 -13.06 -8.33
N TYR A 236 16.15 -14.33 -7.94
CA TYR A 236 16.76 -15.41 -8.71
C TYR A 236 16.07 -15.65 -10.06
N GLY A 237 14.73 -15.69 -10.07
CA GLY A 237 13.95 -15.96 -11.29
C GLY A 237 13.96 -14.81 -12.29
N MET A 238 13.96 -13.56 -11.83
CA MET A 238 13.74 -12.39 -12.68
C MET A 238 14.96 -11.50 -12.86
N GLU A 239 15.79 -11.35 -11.83
CA GLU A 239 16.82 -10.31 -11.79
C GLU A 239 18.24 -10.90 -11.92
N SER A 240 18.49 -12.09 -11.37
CA SER A 240 19.82 -12.72 -11.40
C SER A 240 20.18 -13.32 -12.75
N GLY A 241 19.27 -13.25 -13.74
CA GLY A 241 19.45 -13.56 -15.15
C GLY A 241 20.78 -14.24 -15.44
N ILE A 242 20.83 -15.57 -15.23
CA ILE A 242 21.91 -16.40 -15.72
C ILE A 242 21.83 -16.34 -17.26
N LYS A 243 22.48 -15.29 -17.77
CA LYS A 243 23.00 -14.99 -19.11
C LYS A 243 22.23 -15.57 -20.30
N ASN A 244 21.57 -14.68 -21.03
CA ASN A 244 22.06 -14.35 -22.38
C ASN A 244 22.40 -12.85 -22.42
N PRO A 245 23.69 -12.47 -22.46
CA PRO A 245 24.14 -11.09 -22.25
C PRO A 245 23.85 -10.13 -23.42
N PHE A 246 23.04 -10.52 -24.42
CA PHE A 246 22.75 -9.68 -25.59
C PHE A 246 21.28 -9.64 -26.04
N SER A 247 20.34 -10.25 -25.33
CA SER A 247 18.92 -10.14 -25.72
C SER A 247 18.21 -9.10 -24.87
N LEU A 248 18.14 -7.86 -25.37
CA LEU A 248 17.16 -6.82 -24.99
C LEU A 248 15.74 -7.23 -25.42
N GLU A 249 15.36 -8.48 -25.19
CA GLU A 249 14.05 -8.95 -25.64
C GLU A 249 12.97 -8.58 -24.62
N ARG A 250 11.76 -8.39 -25.14
CA ARG A 250 10.53 -8.08 -24.41
C ARG A 250 10.04 -9.10 -23.35
N PRO A 251 10.49 -10.38 -23.24
CA PRO A 251 9.82 -11.33 -22.35
C PRO A 251 10.07 -11.08 -20.86
N SER A 252 11.15 -10.41 -20.46
CA SER A 252 11.42 -10.14 -19.03
C SER A 252 10.39 -9.17 -18.41
N ILE A 253 9.90 -8.20 -19.21
CA ILE A 253 8.87 -7.25 -18.80
C ILE A 253 7.52 -7.98 -18.69
N GLU A 254 7.18 -8.82 -19.67
CA GLU A 254 5.90 -9.53 -19.71
C GLU A 254 5.74 -10.53 -18.55
N ILE A 255 6.81 -11.26 -18.19
CA ILE A 255 6.81 -12.19 -17.04
C ILE A 255 6.68 -11.41 -15.73
N GLY A 256 7.34 -10.25 -15.61
CA GLY A 256 7.23 -9.39 -14.43
C GLY A 256 5.80 -8.89 -14.20
N TRP A 257 5.12 -8.47 -15.27
CA TRP A 257 3.70 -8.08 -15.21
C TRP A 257 2.79 -9.24 -14.88
N LYS A 258 3.02 -10.43 -15.44
CA LYS A 258 2.24 -11.64 -15.10
C LYS A 258 2.40 -12.01 -13.63
N PHE A 259 3.62 -11.99 -13.10
CA PHE A 259 3.88 -12.25 -11.69
C PHE A 259 3.22 -11.20 -10.78
N LEU A 260 3.34 -9.92 -11.13
CA LEU A 260 2.69 -8.84 -10.39
C LEU A 260 1.15 -8.96 -10.42
N PHE A 261 0.58 -9.31 -11.57
CA PHE A 261 -0.86 -9.58 -11.71
C PHE A 261 -1.30 -10.74 -10.81
N VAL A 262 -0.54 -11.84 -10.78
CA VAL A 262 -0.81 -12.97 -9.89
C VAL A 262 -0.74 -12.55 -8.42
N MET A 263 0.27 -11.78 -8.02
CA MET A 263 0.40 -11.30 -6.63
C MET A 263 -0.75 -10.35 -6.24
N ILE A 264 -1.18 -9.47 -7.13
CA ILE A 264 -2.35 -8.61 -6.91
C ILE A 264 -3.62 -9.45 -6.79
N LEU A 265 -3.81 -10.42 -7.70
CA LEU A 265 -4.97 -11.30 -7.68
C LEU A 265 -5.04 -12.10 -6.37
N ILE A 266 -3.91 -12.65 -5.92
CA ILE A 266 -3.79 -13.33 -4.62
C ILE A 266 -4.19 -12.37 -3.50
N SER A 267 -3.66 -11.16 -3.49
CA SER A 267 -3.97 -10.14 -2.48
C SER A 267 -5.46 -9.81 -2.44
N LEU A 268 -6.09 -9.67 -3.60
CA LEU A 268 -7.52 -9.41 -3.73
C LEU A 268 -8.37 -10.60 -3.27
N ILE A 269 -7.98 -11.83 -3.61
CA ILE A 269 -8.67 -13.05 -3.16
C ILE A 269 -8.61 -13.16 -1.64
N PHE A 270 -7.43 -12.98 -1.03
CA PHE A 270 -7.30 -13.00 0.43
C PHE A 270 -8.17 -11.96 1.10
N LEU A 271 -8.20 -10.75 0.54
CA LEU A 271 -9.00 -9.67 1.08
C LEU A 271 -10.49 -9.95 0.93
N PHE A 272 -10.93 -10.52 -0.20
CA PHE A 272 -12.32 -10.96 -0.39
C PHE A 272 -12.72 -12.05 0.64
N LEU A 273 -11.91 -13.09 0.77
CA LEU A 273 -12.14 -14.18 1.73
C LEU A 273 -12.26 -13.66 3.16
N TYR A 274 -11.38 -12.72 3.52
CA TYR A 274 -11.38 -12.08 4.82
C TYR A 274 -12.73 -11.42 5.15
N PHE A 275 -13.30 -10.67 4.20
CA PHE A 275 -14.58 -10.01 4.43
C PHE A 275 -15.76 -10.99 4.46
N THR A 276 -15.70 -12.09 3.71
CA THR A 276 -16.80 -13.09 3.67
C THR A 276 -16.98 -13.93 4.93
N ASN A 277 -16.19 -13.72 6.00
CA ASN A 277 -16.19 -14.56 7.20
C ASN A 277 -16.08 -16.07 6.88
N VAL A 278 -15.47 -16.39 5.73
CA VAL A 278 -15.23 -17.77 5.32
C VAL A 278 -14.28 -18.38 6.34
N ASN A 279 -14.58 -19.62 6.77
CA ASN A 279 -13.82 -20.30 7.81
C ASN A 279 -12.31 -20.19 7.54
N ILE A 280 -11.53 -19.90 8.57
CA ILE A 280 -10.06 -19.73 8.45
C ILE A 280 -9.39 -20.96 7.81
N ILE A 281 -9.93 -22.16 8.05
CA ILE A 281 -9.47 -23.42 7.42
C ILE A 281 -9.66 -23.39 5.90
N THR A 282 -10.78 -22.85 5.42
CA THR A 282 -11.03 -22.64 3.99
C THR A 282 -10.13 -21.55 3.39
N VAL A 283 -9.76 -20.52 4.16
CA VAL A 283 -8.79 -19.51 3.71
C VAL A 283 -7.38 -20.09 3.60
N ILE A 284 -6.94 -20.88 4.59
CA ILE A 284 -5.62 -21.53 4.60
C ILE A 284 -5.52 -22.57 3.48
N SER A 285 -6.54 -23.41 3.30
CA SER A 285 -6.56 -24.38 2.21
C SER A 285 -6.55 -23.71 0.83
N LEU A 286 -7.31 -22.61 0.64
CA LEU A 286 -7.27 -21.85 -0.61
C LEU A 286 -5.91 -21.18 -0.83
N ALA A 287 -5.29 -20.65 0.22
CA ALA A 287 -3.95 -20.06 0.15
C ALA A 287 -2.89 -21.09 -0.31
N ILE A 288 -2.95 -22.30 0.26
CA ILE A 288 -2.10 -23.42 -0.14
C ILE A 288 -2.38 -23.79 -1.60
N VAL A 289 -3.64 -23.92 -1.99
CA VAL A 289 -4.01 -24.24 -3.38
C VAL A 289 -3.49 -23.18 -4.34
N ILE A 290 -3.67 -21.90 -4.04
CA ILE A 290 -3.25 -20.80 -4.93
C ILE A 290 -1.73 -20.69 -5.02
N THR A 291 -1.01 -20.86 -3.91
CA THR A 291 0.47 -20.90 -3.95
C THR A 291 0.97 -22.09 -4.74
N THR A 292 0.36 -23.26 -4.58
CA THR A 292 0.68 -24.45 -5.37
C THR A 292 0.38 -24.21 -6.86
N LEU A 293 -0.76 -23.60 -7.18
CA LEU A 293 -1.16 -23.27 -8.55
C LEU A 293 -0.21 -22.25 -9.19
N ALA A 294 0.23 -21.24 -8.43
CA ALA A 294 1.18 -20.23 -8.90
C ALA A 294 2.55 -20.86 -9.19
N ILE A 295 3.00 -21.80 -8.35
CA ILE A 295 4.22 -22.58 -8.59
C ILE A 295 4.07 -23.44 -9.85
N VAL A 296 2.95 -24.13 -10.03
CA VAL A 296 2.68 -24.96 -11.21
C VAL A 296 2.62 -24.10 -12.49
N LEU A 297 1.93 -22.96 -12.47
CA LEU A 297 1.87 -22.02 -13.57
C LEU A 297 3.26 -21.45 -13.92
N TYR A 298 4.07 -21.16 -12.90
CA TYR A 298 5.44 -20.72 -13.09
C TYR A 298 6.26 -21.78 -13.85
N TYR A 299 6.20 -23.04 -13.43
CA TYR A 299 6.87 -24.14 -14.14
C TYR A 299 6.32 -24.37 -15.55
N TYR A 300 5.00 -24.25 -15.75
CA TYR A 300 4.37 -24.41 -17.06
C TYR A 300 4.79 -23.31 -18.05
N LEU A 301 4.85 -22.05 -17.59
CA LEU A 301 5.27 -20.91 -18.40
C LEU A 301 6.76 -20.95 -18.76
N ILE A 302 7.60 -21.56 -17.92
CA ILE A 302 9.02 -21.77 -18.21
C ILE A 302 9.25 -22.98 -19.11
N GLY A 303 8.45 -24.04 -18.95
CA GLY A 303 8.63 -25.32 -19.66
C GLY A 303 8.16 -25.34 -21.11
N THR A 304 7.47 -24.31 -21.60
CA THR A 304 6.86 -24.28 -22.96
C THR A 304 7.77 -23.72 -24.06
N LYS A 305 9.05 -23.44 -23.75
CA LYS A 305 10.07 -23.15 -24.77
C LYS A 305 10.99 -24.35 -24.96
N LYS A 306 10.50 -25.36 -25.66
CA LYS A 306 11.33 -26.32 -26.40
C LYS A 306 10.84 -26.38 -27.83
#